data_AF-A0A1G3A0Y2-F1
#
_entry.id   AF-A0A1G3A0Y2-F1
#
_cell.length_a   1.000
_cell.length_b   1.000
_cell.length_c   1.000
_cell.angle_alpha   90.00
_cell.angle_beta   90.00
_cell.angle_gamma   90.00
#
_symmetry.space_group_name_H-M   'P 1'
#
loop_
_entity.id
_entity.type
_entity.pdbx_description
1 polymer ?
#
loop_
_entity_poly.entity_id
_entity_poly.type
_entity_poly.pdbx_seq_one_letter_code
_entity_poly.pdbx_strand_id
1 'polypeptide(L)' 'DRHSKGSHELWYNPIARRRTTVPNHPGAIAKGTLKAIVAQSGLSPDEFLAL' A
#
# COMPACT_ATOMS: atom_id res chain seq x y z
N ASP A 1 5.34 -6.49 -8.67
CA ASP A 1 5.36 -7.85 -8.07
C ASP A 1 3.99 -8.07 -7.46
N ARG A 2 3.43 -9.28 -7.56
CA ARG A 2 2.12 -9.66 -7.00
C ARG A 2 2.20 -11.09 -6.44
N HIS A 3 3.30 -11.40 -5.75
CA HIS A 3 3.43 -12.66 -5.04
C HIS A 3 3.17 -12.46 -3.54
N SER A 4 2.03 -12.98 -3.10
CA SER A 4 1.77 -13.30 -1.70
C SER A 4 0.67 -14.37 -1.65
N LYS A 5 0.71 -15.23 -0.63
CA LYS A 5 -0.32 -16.25 -0.40
C LYS A 5 -1.44 -15.64 0.44
N GLY A 6 -2.70 -15.81 0.03
CA GLY A 6 -3.87 -15.34 0.79
C GLY A 6 -4.34 -13.93 0.43
N SER A 7 -5.04 -13.28 1.36
CA SER A 7 -5.76 -12.00 1.14
C SER A 7 -4.87 -10.76 1.26
N HIS A 8 -3.57 -10.85 0.95
CA HIS A 8 -2.61 -9.75 1.04
C HIS A 8 -1.72 -9.78 -0.18
N GLU A 9 -1.38 -8.62 -0.73
CA GLU A 9 -0.57 -8.45 -1.93
C GLU A 9 0.70 -7.67 -1.59
N LEU A 10 1.86 -8.10 -2.09
CA LEU A 10 3.11 -7.34 -1.98
C LEU A 10 3.27 -6.47 -3.23
N TRP A 11 3.38 -5.15 -3.06
CA TRP A 11 3.55 -4.18 -4.13
C TRP A 11 4.92 -3.50 -4.07
N TYR A 12 5.44 -3.09 -5.24
CA TYR A 12 6.72 -2.37 -5.38
C TYR A 12 6.49 -1.03 -6.07
N ASN A 13 6.90 0.06 -5.42
CA ASN A 13 6.96 1.39 -6.01
C ASN A 13 8.35 1.58 -6.66
N PRO A 14 8.46 1.66 -8.00
CA PRO A 14 9.75 1.80 -8.68
C PRO A 14 10.39 3.18 -8.51
N ILE A 15 9.59 4.23 -8.25
CA ILE A 15 10.07 5.60 -8.08
C ILE A 15 10.75 5.75 -6.70
N ALA A 16 10.03 5.38 -5.64
CA ALA A 16 10.57 5.42 -4.28
C ALA A 16 11.48 4.23 -3.94
N ARG A 17 11.52 3.20 -4.80
CA ARG A 17 12.22 1.92 -4.60
C ARG A 17 11.80 1.21 -3.30
N ARG A 18 10.52 1.30 -2.93
CA ARG A 18 9.96 0.72 -1.70
C ARG A 18 8.97 -0.40 -2.00
N ARG A 19 8.78 -1.29 -1.02
CA ARG A 19 7.73 -2.32 -1.05
C ARG A 19 6.72 -2.07 0.06
N THR A 20 5.46 -2.39 -0.19
CA THR A 20 4.40 -2.36 0.83
C THR A 20 3.47 -3.56 0.65
N THR A 21 2.89 -4.02 1.76
CA THR A 21 1.89 -5.08 1.74
C THR A 21 0.51 -4.44 1.84
N VAL A 22 -0.36 -4.76 0.88
CA VAL A 22 -1.73 -4.23 0.80
C VAL A 22 -2.72 -5.36 1.08
N PRO A 23 -3.60 -5.23 2.08
CA PRO A 23 -4.67 -6.21 2.29
C PRO A 23 -5.64 -6.15 1.10
N ASN A 24 -5.97 -7.32 0.57
CA ASN A 24 -6.96 -7.56 -0.46
C ASN A 24 -8.01 -8.55 0.10
N HIS A 25 -8.91 -8.02 0.93
CA HIS A 25 -10.09 -8.72 1.43
C HIS A 25 -11.32 -7.81 1.30
N PRO A 26 -12.54 -8.37 1.30
CA PRO A 26 -13.76 -7.56 1.33
C PRO A 26 -13.82 -6.65 2.56
N GLY A 27 -14.44 -5.48 2.41
CA GLY A 27 -14.60 -4.49 3.49
C GLY A 27 -13.61 -3.33 3.43
N ALA A 28 -13.78 -2.38 4.33
CA ALA A 28 -12.95 -1.19 4.38
C ALA A 28 -11.60 -1.45 5.07
N ILE A 29 -10.54 -0.86 4.54
CA ILE A 29 -9.25 -0.80 5.22
C ILE A 29 -9.34 0.25 6.32
N ALA A 30 -8.92 -0.11 7.55
CA ALA A 30 -8.89 0.85 8.65
C ALA A 30 -8.01 2.06 8.29
N LYS A 31 -8.43 3.27 8.69
CA LYS A 31 -7.73 4.53 8.37
C LYS A 31 -6.24 4.51 8.76
N GLY A 32 -5.91 3.89 9.90
CA GLY A 32 -4.52 3.74 10.34
C GLY A 32 -3.70 2.85 9.41
N THR A 33 -4.29 1.73 8.97
CA THR A 33 -3.68 0.81 8.01
C THR A 33 -3.46 1.47 6.66
N LEU A 34 -4.45 2.23 6.16
CA LEU A 34 -4.29 2.98 4.90
C LEU A 34 -3.14 3.99 5.00
N LYS A 35 -3.07 4.76 6.09
CA LYS A 35 -1.95 5.70 6.32
C LYS A 35 -0.60 5.00 6.37
N ALA A 36 -0.52 3.83 7.00
CA ALA A 36 0.71 3.06 7.07
C ALA A 36 1.16 2.56 5.69
N ILE A 37 0.22 2.08 4.86
CA ILE A 37 0.50 1.64 3.49
C ILE A 37 1.04 2.81 2.64
N VAL A 38 0.38 3.98 2.69
CA VAL A 38 0.83 5.19 1.99
C VAL A 38 2.26 5.57 2.40
N ALA A 39 2.52 5.65 3.70
CA ALA A 39 3.86 5.96 4.21
C ALA A 39 4.93 4.92 3.80
N GLN A 40 4.60 3.62 3.86
CA GLN A 40 5.50 2.54 3.44
C GLN A 40 5.77 2.56 1.93
N SER A 41 4.79 2.99 1.12
CA SER A 41 4.96 3.16 -0.32
C SER A 41 5.92 4.30 -0.68
N GLY A 42 6.25 5.16 0.28
CA GLY A 42 7.14 6.31 0.09
C GLY A 42 6.43 7.58 -0.34
N LEU A 43 5.10 7.64 -0.22
CA LEU A 43 4.29 8.80 -0.53
C LEU A 43 3.87 9.52 0.75
N SER A 44 3.73 10.84 0.66
CA SER A 44 2.94 11.64 1.57
C SER A 44 1.44 11.48 1.29
N PRO A 45 0.55 11.84 2.24
CA PRO A 45 -0.88 11.84 2.00
C PRO A 45 -1.30 12.72 0.81
N ASP A 46 -0.68 13.89 0.64
CA ASP A 46 -1.03 14.83 -0.42
C ASP A 46 -0.59 14.30 -1.80
N GLU A 47 0.61 13.73 -1.90
CA GLU A 47 1.06 13.05 -3.13
C GLU A 47 0.12 11.91 -3.49
N PHE A 48 -0.32 11.11 -2.51
CA PHE A 48 -1.25 10.00 -2.74
C PHE A 48 -2.63 10.48 -3.21
N LEU A 49 -3.15 11.57 -2.66
CA LEU A 49 -4.45 12.14 -3.05
C LEU A 49 -4.40 12.84 -4.42
N ALA A 50 -3.22 13.15 -4.92
CA ALA A 50 -2.99 13.75 -6.24
C ALA A 50 -2.73 12.71 -7.36
N LEU A 51 -2.68 11.41 -7.04
CA LEU A 51 -2.58 10.31 -8.00
C LEU A 51 -3.93 10.01 -8.67
#